data_AF-A0A2A4WYW4-F1
#
_entry.id   AF-A0A2A4WYW4-F1
#
_cell.length_a   1.000
_cell.length_b   1.000
_cell.length_c   1.000
_cell.angle_alpha   90.00
_cell.angle_beta   90.00
_cell.angle_gamma   90.00
#
_symmetry.space_group_name_H-M   'P 1'
#
loop_
_entity.id
_entity.type
_entity.pdbx_description
1 polymer ?
#
loop_
_entity_poly.entity_id
_entity_poly.type
_entity_poly.pdbx_seq_one_letter_code
_entity_poly.pdbx_strand_id
1 'polypeptide(L)'
;MRLKVIFFTSILCLQGLYASQDNITEYFKYLDQYPATLGPDGSYQEGEIEIIRDREKMLEIQASTNRMVGLVAEDNYWIWLNDAVRFPGGNYGVYGRIIWKCGLESIPGIAVLPLLPNGKIALNRNYRHATRSWEYELPRGCVE
;
A
#
# COMPACT_ATOMS: atom_id res chain seq x y z
N MET A 1 -24.02 -22.01 -32.15
CA MET A 1 -23.60 -22.17 -30.73
C MET A 1 -22.19 -21.62 -30.43
N ARG A 2 -21.24 -21.57 -31.39
CA ARG A 2 -19.89 -21.00 -31.18
C ARG A 2 -19.81 -19.46 -31.09
N LEU A 3 -20.77 -18.73 -31.67
CA LEU A 3 -20.75 -17.25 -31.71
C LEU A 3 -21.10 -16.58 -30.37
N LYS A 4 -21.95 -17.23 -29.55
CA LYS A 4 -22.31 -16.71 -28.21
C LYS A 4 -21.18 -16.82 -27.20
N VAL A 5 -20.28 -17.80 -27.36
CA VAL A 5 -19.14 -18.01 -26.45
C VAL A 5 -18.06 -16.94 -26.67
N ILE A 6 -17.79 -16.56 -27.93
CA ILE A 6 -16.80 -15.53 -28.27
C ILE A 6 -17.24 -14.15 -27.76
N PHE A 7 -18.53 -13.82 -27.86
CA PHE A 7 -19.05 -12.54 -27.36
C PHE A 7 -18.97 -12.42 -25.83
N PHE A 8 -19.16 -13.53 -25.10
CA PHE A 8 -19.11 -13.53 -23.63
C PHE A 8 -17.67 -13.39 -23.10
N THR A 9 -16.69 -14.05 -23.73
CA THR A 9 -15.28 -13.89 -23.35
C THR A 9 -14.75 -12.49 -23.66
N SER A 10 -15.16 -11.88 -24.78
CA SER A 10 -14.77 -10.50 -25.11
C SER A 10 -15.30 -9.47 -24.11
N ILE A 11 -16.53 -9.64 -23.61
CA ILE A 11 -17.13 -8.74 -22.60
C ILE A 11 -16.44 -8.88 -21.24
N LEU A 12 -16.09 -10.10 -20.82
CA LEU A 12 -15.35 -10.34 -19.57
C LEU A 12 -13.92 -9.75 -19.60
N CYS A 13 -13.21 -9.89 -20.73
CA CYS A 13 -11.91 -9.24 -20.91
C CYS A 13 -12.02 -7.70 -20.85
N LEU A 14 -13.06 -7.12 -21.44
CA LEU A 14 -13.29 -5.67 -21.39
C LEU A 14 -13.54 -5.19 -19.95
N GLN A 15 -14.39 -5.89 -19.18
CA GLN A 15 -14.70 -5.51 -17.79
C GLN A 15 -13.48 -5.61 -16.86
N GLY A 16 -12.65 -6.64 -17.02
CA GLY A 16 -11.40 -6.79 -16.27
C GLY A 16 -10.41 -5.65 -16.56
N LEU A 17 -10.29 -5.23 -17.83
CA LEU A 17 -9.47 -4.09 -18.23
C LEU A 17 -10.01 -2.77 -17.64
N TYR A 18 -11.33 -2.54 -17.68
CA TYR A 18 -11.95 -1.32 -17.13
C TYR A 18 -11.79 -1.20 -15.61
N ALA A 19 -12.03 -2.27 -14.84
CA ALA A 19 -11.85 -2.26 -13.39
C ALA A 19 -10.37 -2.07 -12.99
N SER A 20 -9.45 -2.59 -13.80
CA SER A 20 -8.01 -2.41 -13.57
C SER A 20 -7.50 -1.00 -13.89
N GLN A 21 -8.10 -0.35 -14.91
CA GLN A 21 -7.83 1.04 -15.26
C GLN A 21 -8.27 1.98 -14.14
N ASP A 22 -9.35 1.62 -13.44
CA ASP A 22 -9.93 2.37 -12.34
C ASP A 22 -8.95 2.46 -11.16
N ASN A 23 -8.41 1.32 -10.70
CA ASN A 23 -7.51 1.28 -9.54
C ASN A 23 -6.21 2.06 -9.72
N ILE A 24 -5.61 2.02 -10.92
CA ILE A 24 -4.41 2.81 -11.24
C ILE A 24 -4.77 4.30 -11.34
N THR A 25 -5.97 4.64 -11.82
CA THR A 25 -6.44 6.03 -11.87
C THR A 25 -6.66 6.59 -10.46
N GLU A 26 -7.35 5.83 -9.60
CA GLU A 26 -7.54 6.18 -8.18
C GLU A 26 -6.22 6.27 -7.42
N TYR A 27 -5.27 5.40 -7.73
CA TYR A 27 -3.92 5.50 -7.19
C TYR A 27 -3.29 6.85 -7.51
N PHE A 28 -3.26 7.30 -8.77
CA PHE A 28 -2.70 8.61 -9.11
C PHE A 28 -3.45 9.77 -8.46
N LYS A 29 -4.79 9.72 -8.39
CA LYS A 29 -5.58 10.73 -7.64
C LYS A 29 -5.14 10.80 -6.18
N TYR A 30 -4.94 9.65 -5.55
CA TYR A 30 -4.46 9.57 -4.17
C TYR A 30 -3.05 10.16 -4.02
N LEU A 31 -2.13 9.90 -4.97
CA LEU A 31 -0.79 10.50 -4.94
C LEU A 31 -0.84 12.02 -5.05
N ASP A 32 -1.68 12.53 -5.96
CA ASP A 32 -1.83 13.96 -6.21
C ASP A 32 -2.46 14.67 -5.00
N GLN A 33 -3.41 14.00 -4.34
CA GLN A 33 -4.08 14.54 -3.14
C GLN A 33 -3.16 14.55 -1.92
N TYR A 34 -2.30 13.54 -1.76
CA TYR A 34 -1.46 13.35 -0.57
C TYR A 34 0.02 13.13 -0.90
N PRO A 35 0.70 14.10 -1.55
CA PRO A 35 2.07 13.91 -2.05
C PRO A 35 3.09 13.63 -0.95
N ALA A 36 2.84 14.12 0.27
CA ALA A 36 3.72 13.92 1.43
C ALA A 36 3.75 12.47 1.95
N THR A 37 2.75 11.65 1.59
CA THR A 37 2.57 10.30 2.16
C THR A 37 3.43 9.22 1.52
N LEU A 38 4.08 9.56 0.42
CA LEU A 38 4.64 8.57 -0.49
C LEU A 38 6.09 8.24 -0.18
N GLY A 39 6.80 9.13 0.52
CA GLY A 39 8.24 9.03 0.67
C GLY A 39 8.96 9.05 -0.69
N PRO A 40 10.26 8.75 -0.71
CA PRO A 40 10.98 8.54 -1.96
C PRO A 40 10.50 7.26 -2.66
N ASP A 41 10.55 7.24 -3.99
CA ASP A 41 10.22 6.04 -4.78
C ASP A 41 11.29 4.94 -4.65
N GLY A 42 12.47 5.24 -4.11
CA GLY A 42 13.59 4.32 -3.98
C GLY A 42 14.33 4.04 -5.29
N SER A 43 15.46 3.35 -5.20
CA SER A 43 16.34 3.03 -6.33
C SER A 43 16.83 1.59 -6.28
N TYR A 44 16.48 0.77 -7.28
CA TYR A 44 16.92 -0.63 -7.32
C TYR A 44 18.44 -0.75 -7.53
N GLN A 45 19.06 0.25 -8.15
CA GLN A 45 20.51 0.33 -8.32
C GLN A 45 21.23 0.53 -6.99
N GLU A 46 20.54 1.10 -6.00
CA GLU A 46 21.03 1.26 -4.63
C GLU A 46 20.65 0.07 -3.72
N GLY A 47 20.02 -0.97 -4.29
CA GLY A 47 19.58 -2.14 -3.55
C GLY A 47 18.24 -1.96 -2.83
N GLU A 48 17.46 -0.94 -3.21
CA GLU A 48 16.14 -0.64 -2.65
C GLU A 48 15.01 -1.23 -3.52
N ILE A 49 13.77 -1.13 -3.04
CA ILE A 49 12.58 -1.41 -3.86
C ILE A 49 12.21 -0.09 -4.56
N GLU A 50 12.35 -0.05 -5.88
CA GLU A 50 11.99 1.11 -6.71
C GLU A 50 10.50 1.05 -7.07
N ILE A 51 9.75 2.10 -6.79
CA ILE A 51 8.35 2.24 -7.18
C ILE A 51 8.27 2.75 -8.62
N ILE A 52 7.46 2.07 -9.44
CA ILE A 52 7.25 2.43 -10.85
C ILE A 52 5.95 3.22 -10.99
N ARG A 53 6.06 4.48 -11.43
CA ARG A 53 4.93 5.39 -11.70
C ARG A 53 4.58 5.52 -13.18
N ASP A 54 5.28 4.81 -14.07
CA ASP A 54 4.92 4.77 -15.48
C ASP A 54 3.68 3.90 -15.68
N ARG A 55 2.60 4.51 -16.21
CA ARG A 55 1.29 3.85 -16.31
C ARG A 55 1.31 2.62 -17.21
N GLU A 56 2.01 2.69 -18.35
CA GLU A 56 2.09 1.58 -19.29
C GLU A 56 2.82 0.40 -18.64
N LYS A 57 3.92 0.68 -17.94
CA LYS A 57 4.69 -0.33 -17.21
C LYS A 57 3.91 -0.92 -16.05
N MET A 58 3.13 -0.12 -15.31
CA MET A 58 2.24 -0.61 -14.25
C MET A 58 1.22 -1.63 -14.80
N LEU A 59 0.63 -1.36 -15.97
CA LEU A 59 -0.30 -2.29 -16.63
C LEU A 59 0.40 -3.58 -17.08
N GLU A 60 1.62 -3.48 -17.62
CA GLU A 60 2.44 -4.65 -17.97
C GLU A 60 2.77 -5.53 -16.75
N ILE A 61 3.14 -4.90 -15.63
CA ILE A 61 3.46 -5.57 -14.37
C ILE A 61 2.22 -6.26 -13.80
N GLN A 62 1.08 -5.58 -13.81
CA GLN A 62 -0.20 -6.17 -13.40
C GLN A 62 -0.55 -7.41 -14.24
N ALA A 63 -0.45 -7.30 -15.56
CA ALA A 63 -0.77 -8.39 -16.48
C ALA A 63 0.17 -9.60 -16.31
N SER A 64 1.48 -9.34 -16.13
CA SER A 64 2.49 -10.41 -15.99
C SER A 64 2.45 -11.10 -14.62
N THR A 65 2.09 -10.39 -13.56
CA THR A 65 2.02 -10.95 -12.20
C THR A 65 0.64 -11.51 -11.84
N ASN A 66 -0.39 -11.19 -12.63
CA ASN A 66 -1.79 -11.44 -12.29
C ASN A 66 -2.17 -10.92 -10.89
N ARG A 67 -1.58 -9.78 -10.50
CA ARG A 67 -1.87 -9.08 -9.25
C ARG A 67 -2.31 -7.66 -9.56
N MET A 68 -3.39 -7.24 -8.91
CA MET A 68 -3.91 -5.88 -9.00
C MET A 68 -2.84 -4.85 -8.60
N VAL A 69 -2.69 -3.81 -9.41
CA VAL A 69 -1.83 -2.64 -9.16
C VAL A 69 -2.71 -1.41 -8.92
N GLY A 70 -2.29 -0.52 -8.02
CA GLY A 70 -3.00 0.71 -7.66
C GLY A 70 -3.76 0.58 -6.34
N LEU A 71 -4.84 1.36 -6.19
CA LEU A 71 -5.66 1.36 -4.97
C LEU A 71 -6.50 0.08 -4.91
N VAL A 72 -6.34 -0.69 -3.83
CA VAL A 72 -7.01 -1.99 -3.63
C VAL A 72 -8.27 -1.82 -2.79
N ALA A 73 -8.16 -1.10 -1.69
CA ALA A 73 -9.26 -0.87 -0.76
C ALA A 73 -8.97 0.35 0.12
N GLU A 74 -10.04 0.97 0.59
CA GLU A 74 -10.01 2.08 1.53
C GLU A 74 -11.07 1.85 2.61
N ASP A 75 -10.68 2.11 3.86
CA ASP A 75 -11.55 2.10 5.03
C ASP A 75 -11.44 3.44 5.78
N ASN A 76 -12.21 3.63 6.85
CA ASN A 76 -12.14 4.83 7.69
C ASN A 76 -10.76 5.08 8.32
N TYR A 77 -9.92 4.04 8.49
CA TYR A 77 -8.65 4.18 9.19
C TYR A 77 -7.42 4.00 8.30
N TRP A 78 -7.53 3.28 7.18
CA TRP A 78 -6.39 2.91 6.37
C TRP A 78 -6.73 2.84 4.88
N ILE A 79 -5.68 2.87 4.07
CA ILE A 79 -5.72 2.73 2.62
C ILE A 79 -4.75 1.60 2.26
N TRP A 80 -5.22 0.64 1.47
CA TRP A 80 -4.40 -0.44 0.93
C TRP A 80 -4.10 -0.17 -0.54
N LEU A 81 -2.82 -0.04 -0.85
CA LEU A 81 -2.27 0.09 -2.19
C LEU A 81 -1.43 -1.13 -2.57
N ASN A 82 -1.38 -1.41 -3.86
CA ASN A 82 -0.41 -2.32 -4.45
C ASN A 82 0.48 -1.55 -5.43
N ASP A 83 1.71 -1.25 -5.01
CA ASP A 83 2.70 -0.56 -5.83
C ASP A 83 3.26 -1.51 -6.89
N ALA A 84 3.35 -1.04 -8.13
CA ALA A 84 4.22 -1.69 -9.12
C ALA A 84 5.66 -1.34 -8.76
N VAL A 85 6.53 -2.34 -8.67
CA VAL A 85 7.89 -2.15 -8.20
C VAL A 85 8.91 -2.88 -9.05
N ARG A 86 10.15 -2.41 -8.98
CA ARG A 86 11.34 -3.16 -9.35
C ARG A 86 12.13 -3.50 -8.08
N PHE A 87 12.34 -4.79 -7.87
CA PHE A 87 13.09 -5.29 -6.71
C PHE A 87 14.60 -5.09 -6.88
N PRO A 88 15.39 -5.15 -5.80
CA PRO A 88 16.85 -5.04 -5.86
C PRO A 88 17.53 -6.01 -6.84
N GLY A 89 16.94 -7.20 -7.05
CA GLY A 89 17.39 -8.17 -8.04
C GLY A 89 17.08 -7.82 -9.50
N GLY A 90 16.50 -6.65 -9.76
CA GLY A 90 16.14 -6.14 -11.09
C GLY A 90 14.81 -6.64 -11.65
N ASN A 91 14.17 -7.62 -11.01
CA ASN A 91 12.88 -8.17 -11.41
C ASN A 91 11.72 -7.23 -11.07
N TYR A 92 10.70 -7.18 -11.91
CA TYR A 92 9.48 -6.42 -11.66
C TYR A 92 8.45 -7.25 -10.88
N GLY A 93 7.62 -6.58 -10.09
CA GLY A 93 6.50 -7.20 -9.42
C GLY A 93 5.58 -6.21 -8.71
N VAL A 94 4.78 -6.73 -7.78
CA VAL A 94 3.78 -5.95 -7.03
C VAL A 94 4.04 -6.05 -5.54
N TYR A 95 4.09 -4.91 -4.86
CA TYR A 95 4.32 -4.84 -3.41
C TYR A 95 3.13 -4.17 -2.70
N GLY A 96 2.62 -4.81 -1.66
CA GLY A 96 1.46 -4.31 -0.91
C GLY A 96 1.89 -3.30 0.15
N ARG A 97 1.17 -2.19 0.26
CA ARG A 97 1.41 -1.11 1.23
C ARG A 97 0.09 -0.72 1.90
N ILE A 98 0.12 -0.61 3.23
CA ILE A 98 -0.99 -0.10 4.03
C ILE A 98 -0.57 1.26 4.59
N ILE A 99 -1.38 2.28 4.32
CA ILE A 99 -1.17 3.64 4.79
C ILE A 99 -2.27 3.99 5.78
N TRP A 100 -1.91 4.47 6.97
CA TRP A 100 -2.87 4.93 7.97
C TRP A 100 -3.34 6.34 7.62
N LYS A 101 -4.65 6.57 7.65
CA LYS A 101 -5.23 7.88 7.31
C LYS A 101 -4.76 9.01 8.21
N CYS A 102 -4.43 8.70 9.47
CA CYS A 102 -3.91 9.69 10.41
C CYS A 102 -2.52 10.24 10.01
N GLY A 103 -1.81 9.59 9.08
CA GLY A 103 -0.53 10.06 8.54
C GLY A 103 -0.62 10.68 7.15
N LEU A 104 -1.82 11.00 6.66
CA LEU A 104 -1.97 11.54 5.30
C LEU A 104 -1.46 12.98 5.17
N GLU A 105 -1.66 13.77 6.21
CA GLU A 105 -1.34 15.20 6.22
C GLU A 105 -0.20 15.54 7.20
N SER A 106 0.22 14.56 8.01
CA SER A 106 1.22 14.76 9.05
C SER A 106 1.99 13.46 9.35
N ILE A 107 2.80 13.47 10.40
CA ILE A 107 3.55 12.28 10.84
C ILE A 107 2.52 11.22 11.31
N PRO A 108 2.58 9.97 10.80
CA PRO A 108 1.57 8.94 11.05
C PRO A 108 1.40 8.55 12.51
N GLY A 109 2.39 8.87 13.35
CA GLY A 109 2.30 8.66 14.78
C GLY A 109 3.64 8.79 15.45
N ILE A 110 3.60 8.80 16.78
CA ILE A 110 4.77 8.91 17.63
C ILE A 110 4.77 7.72 18.58
N ALA A 111 5.95 7.15 18.82
CA ALA A 111 6.21 6.24 19.91
C ALA A 111 7.19 6.91 20.87
N VAL A 112 6.89 6.86 22.17
CA VAL A 112 7.70 7.46 23.22
C VAL A 112 8.38 6.34 24.00
N LEU A 113 9.68 6.48 24.28
CA LEU A 113 10.42 5.63 25.21
C LEU A 113 10.56 6.38 26.55
N PRO A 114 9.65 6.19 27.52
CA PRO A 114 9.65 6.97 28.75
C PRO A 114 10.66 6.39 29.73
N LEU A 115 11.62 7.20 30.17
CA LEU A 115 12.59 6.86 31.20
C LEU A 115 12.16 7.45 32.54
N LEU A 116 12.04 6.60 33.55
CA LEU A 116 11.78 7.02 34.93
C LEU A 116 13.07 7.49 35.61
N PRO A 117 13.01 8.30 36.69
CA PRO A 117 14.20 8.77 37.40
C PRO A 117 15.14 7.67 37.90
N ASN A 118 14.64 6.44 38.07
CA ASN A 118 15.42 5.26 38.48
C ASN A 118 15.97 4.44 37.28
N GLY A 119 15.90 4.97 36.05
CA GLY A 119 16.39 4.31 34.84
C GLY A 119 15.48 3.21 34.28
N LYS A 120 14.30 2.96 34.87
CA LYS A 120 13.34 1.99 34.32
C LYS A 120 12.52 2.59 33.18
N ILE A 121 12.03 1.73 32.30
CA ILE A 121 11.16 2.10 31.17
C ILE A 121 9.70 1.87 31.55
N ALA A 122 8.84 2.86 31.31
CA ALA A 122 7.39 2.69 31.45
C ALA A 122 6.78 2.18 30.13
N LEU A 123 5.95 1.13 30.23
CA LEU A 123 5.26 0.50 29.09
C LEU A 123 3.75 0.48 29.33
N ASN A 124 2.98 0.46 28.25
CA ASN A 124 1.55 0.19 28.28
C ASN A 124 1.28 -1.30 28.10
N ARG A 125 0.30 -1.85 28.80
CA ARG A 125 -0.20 -3.21 28.57
C ARG A 125 -1.57 -3.16 27.91
N ASN A 126 -1.63 -3.47 26.62
CA ASN A 126 -2.84 -3.36 25.81
C ASN A 126 -3.24 -4.71 25.24
N TYR A 127 -4.56 -4.97 25.12
CA TYR A 127 -5.04 -6.10 24.33
C TYR A 127 -5.07 -5.70 22.85
N ARG A 128 -4.26 -6.37 22.02
CA ARG A 128 -4.22 -6.13 20.58
C ARG A 128 -5.17 -7.05 19.86
N HIS A 129 -6.13 -6.46 19.17
CA HIS A 129 -7.07 -7.24 18.36
C HIS A 129 -6.36 -7.98 17.22
N ALA A 130 -5.33 -7.39 16.59
CA ALA A 130 -4.62 -7.99 15.46
C ALA A 130 -3.96 -9.35 15.80
N THR A 131 -3.34 -9.46 16.98
CA THR A 131 -2.66 -10.68 17.44
C THR A 131 -3.50 -11.50 18.43
N ARG A 132 -4.63 -10.95 18.87
CA ARG A 132 -5.55 -11.51 19.86
C ARG A 132 -4.89 -11.75 21.22
N SER A 133 -3.89 -10.96 21.59
CA SER A 133 -3.09 -11.14 22.81
C SER A 133 -2.88 -9.85 23.61
N TRP A 134 -2.45 -9.98 24.87
CA TRP A 134 -2.00 -8.86 25.70
C TRP A 134 -0.53 -8.59 25.45
N GLU A 135 -0.19 -7.37 25.05
CA GLU A 135 1.16 -6.96 24.67
C GLU A 135 1.65 -5.81 25.54
N TYR A 136 2.96 -5.81 25.82
CA TYR A 136 3.64 -4.66 26.40
C TYR A 136 4.26 -3.82 25.28
N GLU A 137 3.89 -2.56 25.21
CA GLU A 137 4.30 -1.66 24.14
C GLU A 137 4.80 -0.32 24.69
N LEU A 138 5.63 0.35 23.90
CA LEU A 138 5.89 1.77 24.10
C LEU A 138 4.57 2.55 23.98
N PRO A 139 4.34 3.55 24.85
CA PRO A 139 3.24 4.50 24.62
C PRO A 139 3.36 5.09 23.22
N ARG A 140 2.29 4.94 22.43
CA ARG A 140 2.24 5.37 21.03
C ARG A 140 0.84 5.76 20.59
N GLY A 141 0.73 6.63 19.59
CA GLY A 141 -0.53 7.09 19.02
C GLY A 141 -0.32 7.88 17.72
N CYS A 142 -1.42 8.11 16.99
CA CYS A 142 -1.43 9.07 15.87
C CYS A 142 -1.28 10.50 16.41
N VAL A 143 -0.86 11.43 15.54
CA VAL A 143 -0.88 12.87 15.82
C VAL A 143 -2.25 13.42 15.38
N GLU A 144 -2.92 14.16 16.26
CA GLU A 144 -4.17 14.90 15.96
C GLU A 144 -3.88 16.40 15.79
#